data_AF-A0A2N1WGC1-F1
#
_entry.id   AF-A0A2N1WGC1-F1
#
_cell.length_a   1.000
_cell.length_b   1.000
_cell.length_c   1.000
_cell.angle_alpha   90.00
_cell.angle_beta   90.00
_cell.angle_gamma   90.00
#
_symmetry.space_group_name_H-M   'P 1'
#
loop_
_entity.id
_entity.type
_entity.pdbx_description
1 polymer ?
#
loop_
_entity_poly.entity_id
_entity_poly.type
_entity_poly.pdbx_seq_one_letter_code
_entity_poly.pdbx_strand_id
1 'polypeptide(L)'
;MVPFDFGGAALAPETPLHEIIASDLRRSGLFDPLPAADMIDRPTRPSEVQFGTWRLLKVDYVAMGRWVPIGDGLEGEIEYHLVAVHSGRTLFSRAIAAGPGVFRLRAHQIADAIYQELTGTPGAFASRIAYVQVTGAGTPDERFELIVADSDGHDPQTIVRHSEPILSPSWAPDAQRLAYVSFATGRSNVVVQDIYTGQREII
;
A
#
# COMPACT_ATOMS: atom_id res chain seq x y z
N MET A 1 16.17 1.88 -0.37
CA MET A 1 15.17 1.83 -1.45
C MET A 1 15.53 2.89 -2.48
N VAL A 2 16.08 2.51 -3.62
CA VAL A 2 16.47 3.47 -4.68
C VAL A 2 15.23 4.12 -5.29
N PRO A 3 15.23 5.42 -5.61
CA PRO A 3 14.16 6.06 -6.36
C PRO A 3 13.86 5.31 -7.66
N PHE A 4 12.59 4.96 -7.87
CA PHE A 4 12.15 4.32 -9.11
C PHE A 4 12.32 5.28 -10.29
N ASP A 5 12.88 4.78 -11.39
CA ASP A 5 13.03 5.57 -12.61
C ASP A 5 11.75 5.55 -13.44
N PHE A 6 11.19 6.73 -13.69
CA PHE A 6 10.02 6.90 -14.56
C PHE A 6 10.38 7.46 -15.94
N GLY A 7 11.65 7.70 -16.25
CA GLY A 7 12.11 8.11 -17.58
C GLY A 7 11.50 9.42 -18.11
N GLY A 8 10.97 10.27 -17.23
CA GLY A 8 10.23 11.48 -17.62
C GLY A 8 8.83 11.21 -18.19
N ALA A 9 8.23 10.05 -17.90
CA ALA A 9 6.90 9.69 -18.34
C ALA A 9 5.84 10.73 -17.93
N ALA A 10 4.85 10.93 -18.80
CA ALA A 10 3.70 11.80 -18.52
C ALA A 10 2.87 11.30 -17.33
N LEU A 11 2.88 9.98 -17.10
CA LEU A 11 2.25 9.34 -15.95
C LEU A 11 3.31 9.05 -14.88
N ALA A 12 3.59 10.05 -14.04
CA ALA A 12 4.31 9.85 -12.79
C ALA A 12 3.31 9.82 -11.62
N PRO A 13 3.49 8.94 -10.64
CA PRO A 13 2.64 8.92 -9.45
C PRO A 13 2.83 10.20 -8.63
N GLU A 14 1.76 10.68 -7.99
CA GLU A 14 1.83 11.86 -7.12
C GLU A 14 2.81 11.69 -5.97
N THR A 15 2.78 10.51 -5.34
CA THR A 15 3.79 10.08 -4.36
C THR A 15 4.75 9.09 -5.01
N PRO A 16 6.07 9.34 -4.99
CA PRO A 16 7.04 8.41 -5.54
C PRO A 16 6.95 7.01 -4.90
N LEU A 17 6.95 5.95 -5.73
CA LEU A 17 6.83 4.55 -5.25
C LEU A 17 7.81 4.21 -4.12
N HIS A 18 9.06 4.66 -4.27
CA HIS A 18 10.12 4.37 -3.31
C HIS A 18 9.85 4.94 -1.91
N GLU A 19 9.09 6.04 -1.80
CA GLU A 19 8.72 6.63 -0.52
C GLU A 19 7.65 5.81 0.18
N ILE A 20 6.66 5.31 -0.57
CA ILE A 20 5.62 4.41 -0.05
C ILE A 20 6.26 3.10 0.41
N ILE A 21 7.06 2.46 -0.45
CA ILE A 21 7.75 1.20 -0.14
C ILE A 21 8.68 1.36 1.08
N ALA A 22 9.46 2.45 1.15
CA ALA A 22 10.31 2.71 2.30
C ALA A 22 9.48 2.95 3.57
N SER A 23 8.36 3.65 3.48
CA SER A 23 7.47 3.89 4.62
C SER A 23 6.84 2.60 5.13
N ASP A 24 6.36 1.72 4.24
CA ASP A 24 5.86 0.39 4.58
C ASP A 24 6.89 -0.44 5.36
N LEU A 25 8.07 -0.61 4.77
CA LEU A 25 9.15 -1.38 5.36
C LEU A 25 9.57 -0.80 6.71
N ARG A 26 9.67 0.53 6.83
CA ARG A 26 9.98 1.19 8.11
C ARG A 26 8.88 0.99 9.15
N ARG A 27 7.60 1.11 8.76
CA ARG A 27 6.44 0.91 9.65
C ARG A 27 6.36 -0.49 10.23
N SER A 28 6.94 -1.50 9.56
CA SER A 28 7.04 -2.86 10.10
C SER A 28 7.96 -2.97 11.33
N GLY A 29 8.85 -1.98 11.55
CA GLY A 29 9.84 -2.00 12.61
C GLY A 29 11.05 -2.91 12.36
N LEU A 30 11.12 -3.60 11.21
CA LEU A 30 12.20 -4.54 10.88
C LEU A 30 13.26 -3.97 9.93
N PHE A 31 12.97 -2.83 9.30
CA PHE A 31 13.83 -2.24 8.28
C PHE A 31 14.13 -0.77 8.59
N ASP A 32 15.34 -0.35 8.22
CA ASP A 32 15.77 1.05 8.25
C ASP A 32 16.20 1.50 6.85
N PRO A 33 15.26 1.93 5.98
CA PRO A 33 15.60 2.33 4.62
C PRO A 33 16.47 3.59 4.62
N LEU A 34 17.65 3.49 3.99
CA LEU A 34 18.54 4.61 3.73
C LEU A 34 17.80 5.74 2.97
N PRO A 35 17.84 6.99 3.46
CA PRO A 35 17.25 8.14 2.75
C PRO A 35 17.86 8.35 1.36
N ALA A 36 17.04 8.76 0.39
CA ALA A 36 17.48 8.95 -1.00
C ALA A 36 18.53 10.08 -1.18
N ALA A 37 18.59 11.02 -0.22
CA ALA A 37 19.59 12.08 -0.19
C ALA A 37 20.98 11.57 0.21
N ASP A 38 21.06 10.47 0.96
CA ASP A 38 22.31 9.88 1.45
C ASP A 38 22.87 8.83 0.46
N MET A 39 22.16 8.57 -0.64
CA MET A 39 22.57 7.63 -1.66
C MET A 39 23.62 8.24 -2.58
N ILE A 40 24.75 7.55 -2.72
CA ILE A 40 25.84 7.91 -3.64
C ILE A 40 25.50 7.50 -5.08
N ASP A 41 24.73 6.42 -5.25
CA ASP A 41 24.37 5.84 -6.54
C ASP A 41 22.88 5.46 -6.56
N ARG A 42 22.27 5.47 -7.74
CA ARG A 42 20.84 5.21 -7.96
C ARG A 42 20.64 4.23 -9.12
N PRO A 43 21.08 2.96 -8.97
CA PRO A 43 20.94 1.96 -10.02
C PRO A 43 19.46 1.64 -10.26
N THR A 44 19.10 1.47 -11.52
CA THR A 44 17.75 1.07 -11.94
C THR A 44 17.67 -0.41 -12.27
N ARG A 45 18.83 -1.05 -12.50
CA ARG A 45 18.96 -2.47 -12.84
C ARG A 45 20.04 -3.15 -11.98
N PRO A 46 19.93 -4.48 -11.72
CA PRO A 46 20.93 -5.20 -10.94
C PRO A 46 22.36 -5.09 -11.50
N SER A 47 22.53 -5.02 -12.82
CA SER A 47 23.85 -4.90 -13.47
C SER A 47 24.54 -3.56 -13.22
N GLU A 48 23.81 -2.53 -12.80
CA GLU A 48 24.33 -1.20 -12.52
C GLU A 48 24.84 -1.06 -11.08
N VAL A 49 24.54 -2.04 -10.20
CA VAL A 49 24.80 -1.93 -8.77
C VAL A 49 26.29 -2.00 -8.46
N GLN A 50 26.84 -0.90 -7.94
CA GLN A 50 28.20 -0.84 -7.42
C GLN A 50 28.25 -1.31 -5.96
N PHE A 51 28.36 -2.63 -5.73
CA PHE A 51 28.32 -3.25 -4.40
C PHE A 51 29.35 -2.70 -3.40
N GLY A 52 30.50 -2.19 -3.87
CA GLY A 52 31.49 -1.51 -3.00
C GLY A 52 30.89 -0.30 -2.28
N THR A 53 30.17 0.56 -3.02
CA THR A 53 29.53 1.77 -2.50
C THR A 53 28.48 1.45 -1.43
N TRP A 54 27.61 0.47 -1.70
CA TRP A 54 26.55 0.07 -0.77
C TRP A 54 27.09 -0.59 0.51
N ARG A 55 28.21 -1.32 0.42
CA ARG A 55 28.91 -1.86 1.61
C ARG A 55 29.45 -0.74 2.51
N LEU A 56 29.98 0.33 1.94
CA LEU A 56 30.46 1.49 2.72
C LEU A 56 29.33 2.19 3.47
N LEU A 57 28.13 2.22 2.86
CA LEU A 57 26.91 2.75 3.47
C LEU A 57 26.25 1.76 4.47
N LYS A 58 26.88 0.60 4.72
CA LYS A 58 26.36 -0.47 5.60
C LYS A 58 24.94 -0.93 5.22
N VAL A 59 24.66 -0.99 3.93
CA VAL A 59 23.37 -1.46 3.40
C VAL A 59 23.48 -2.95 3.06
N ASP A 60 22.57 -3.77 3.59
CA ASP A 60 22.52 -5.20 3.33
C ASP A 60 21.82 -5.56 2.02
N TYR A 61 20.79 -4.79 1.65
CA TYR A 61 19.95 -5.04 0.48
C TYR A 61 19.66 -3.76 -0.30
N VAL A 62 19.68 -3.84 -1.62
CA VAL A 62 19.25 -2.75 -2.50
C VAL A 62 18.01 -3.20 -3.24
N ALA A 63 16.89 -2.54 -2.95
CA ALA A 63 15.70 -2.57 -3.77
C ALA A 63 15.75 -1.42 -4.77
N MET A 64 15.36 -1.68 -6.01
CA MET A 64 15.34 -0.71 -7.13
C MET A 64 14.25 -1.09 -8.14
N GLY A 65 13.92 -0.18 -9.04
CA GLY A 65 13.00 -0.49 -10.14
C GLY A 65 12.80 0.68 -11.09
N ARG A 66 12.00 0.42 -12.12
CA ARG A 66 11.71 1.38 -13.19
C ARG A 66 10.34 1.15 -13.81
N TRP A 67 9.78 2.21 -14.38
CA TRP A 67 8.57 2.16 -15.19
C TRP A 67 8.90 1.77 -16.63
N VAL A 68 8.12 0.84 -17.17
CA VAL A 68 8.20 0.40 -18.57
C VAL A 68 6.83 0.66 -19.22
N PRO A 69 6.66 1.81 -19.90
CA PRO A 69 5.39 2.16 -20.53
C PRO A 69 5.07 1.25 -21.72
N ILE A 70 3.78 1.02 -21.94
CA ILE A 70 3.21 0.38 -23.13
C ILE A 70 2.38 1.43 -23.89
N GLY A 71 2.47 1.41 -25.23
CA GLY A 71 1.62 2.25 -26.07
C GLY A 71 1.80 3.74 -25.82
N ASP A 72 0.72 4.39 -25.38
CA ASP A 72 0.68 5.83 -25.05
C ASP A 72 1.36 6.20 -23.73
N GLY A 73 1.79 5.19 -22.96
CA GLY A 73 2.49 5.34 -21.69
C GLY A 73 1.61 5.56 -20.48
N LEU A 74 0.28 5.45 -20.63
CA LEU A 74 -0.65 5.42 -19.50
C LEU A 74 -0.68 4.06 -18.80
N GLU A 75 -0.46 2.98 -19.55
CA GLU A 75 -0.32 1.63 -19.02
C GLU A 75 1.11 1.14 -19.20
N GLY A 76 1.47 0.11 -18.46
CA GLY A 76 2.83 -0.42 -18.48
C GLY A 76 3.10 -1.38 -17.34
N GLU A 77 4.38 -1.64 -17.12
CA GLU A 77 4.85 -2.49 -16.04
C GLU A 77 5.84 -1.73 -15.14
N ILE A 78 5.75 -2.01 -13.85
CA ILE A 78 6.80 -1.64 -12.91
C ILE A 78 7.73 -2.83 -12.81
N GLU A 79 8.92 -2.72 -13.40
CA GLU A 79 10.01 -3.66 -13.16
C GLU A 79 10.68 -3.33 -11.83
N TYR A 80 10.90 -4.33 -10.98
CA TYR A 80 11.53 -4.15 -9.69
C TYR A 80 12.41 -5.33 -9.30
N HIS A 81 13.46 -5.02 -8.56
CA HIS A 81 14.53 -5.95 -8.23
C HIS A 81 14.93 -5.80 -6.77
N LEU A 82 15.36 -6.90 -6.18
CA LEU A 82 15.98 -6.94 -4.87
C LEU A 82 17.31 -7.66 -4.97
N VAL A 83 18.39 -7.00 -4.54
CA VAL A 83 19.74 -7.59 -4.55
C VAL A 83 20.32 -7.60 -3.14
N ALA A 84 21.04 -8.67 -2.80
CA ALA A 84 21.80 -8.80 -1.57
C ALA A 84 23.22 -8.26 -1.79
N VAL A 85 23.59 -7.22 -1.04
CA VAL A 85 24.84 -6.48 -1.23
C VAL A 85 26.07 -7.34 -0.90
N HIS A 86 26.00 -8.13 0.17
CA HIS A 86 27.13 -8.93 0.62
C HIS A 86 27.53 -10.03 -0.38
N SER A 87 26.54 -10.70 -0.98
CA SER A 87 26.76 -11.81 -1.91
C SER A 87 26.80 -11.39 -3.37
N GLY A 88 26.37 -10.16 -3.69
CA GLY A 88 26.19 -9.71 -5.07
C GLY A 88 25.04 -10.41 -5.81
N ARG A 89 24.21 -11.19 -5.12
CA ARG A 89 23.15 -12.01 -5.72
C ARG A 89 21.86 -11.20 -5.85
N THR A 90 21.23 -11.29 -7.03
CA THR A 90 19.84 -10.89 -7.20
C THR A 90 18.94 -11.91 -6.52
N LEU A 91 18.17 -11.49 -5.52
CA LEU A 91 17.18 -12.32 -4.83
C LEU A 91 15.98 -12.56 -5.74
N PHE A 92 15.46 -11.49 -6.36
CA PHE A 92 14.48 -11.61 -7.43
C PHE A 92 14.54 -10.42 -8.40
N SER A 93 13.96 -10.65 -9.58
CA SER A 93 13.60 -9.66 -10.59
C SER A 93 12.17 -9.96 -11.02
N ARG A 94 11.27 -8.99 -10.91
CA ARG A 94 9.84 -9.16 -11.21
C ARG A 94 9.31 -7.94 -11.94
N ALA A 95 8.15 -8.09 -12.56
CA ALA A 95 7.39 -7.00 -13.16
C ALA A 95 5.94 -7.10 -12.68
N ILE A 96 5.28 -5.95 -12.54
CA ILE A 96 3.85 -5.89 -12.21
C ILE A 96 3.15 -4.84 -13.06
N ALA A 97 2.06 -5.26 -13.72
CA ALA A 97 1.27 -4.37 -14.56
C ALA A 97 0.63 -3.25 -13.73
N ALA A 98 0.76 -2.02 -14.21
CA ALA A 98 0.17 -0.85 -13.57
C ALA A 98 -0.37 0.12 -14.63
N GLY A 99 -1.21 1.03 -14.16
CA GLY A 99 -1.80 2.09 -14.95
C GLY A 99 -2.26 3.23 -14.04
N PRO A 100 -3.12 4.13 -14.53
CA PRO A 100 -3.59 5.27 -13.75
C PRO A 100 -4.32 4.81 -12.48
N GLY A 101 -4.04 5.47 -11.36
CA GLY A 101 -4.74 5.25 -10.08
C GLY A 101 -4.33 4.01 -9.29
N VAL A 102 -3.46 3.13 -9.80
CA VAL A 102 -3.07 1.89 -9.07
C VAL A 102 -1.64 1.88 -8.55
N PHE A 103 -0.83 2.91 -8.81
CA PHE A 103 0.59 2.95 -8.41
C PHE A 103 0.81 2.77 -6.91
N ARG A 104 -0.07 3.35 -6.09
CA ARG A 104 -0.02 3.22 -4.63
C ARG A 104 -0.19 1.77 -4.18
N LEU A 105 -1.24 1.12 -4.65
CA LEU A 105 -1.48 -0.31 -4.41
C LEU A 105 -0.28 -1.15 -4.89
N ARG A 106 0.29 -0.82 -6.05
CA ARG A 106 1.47 -1.52 -6.57
C ARG A 106 2.72 -1.31 -5.71
N ALA A 107 2.91 -0.11 -5.15
CA ALA A 107 3.98 0.15 -4.20
C ALA A 107 3.86 -0.74 -2.95
N HIS A 108 2.66 -0.83 -2.37
CA HIS A 108 2.39 -1.71 -1.23
C HIS A 108 2.64 -3.18 -1.55
N GLN A 109 2.22 -3.65 -2.73
CA GLN A 109 2.48 -5.04 -3.16
C GLN A 109 3.97 -5.33 -3.38
N ILE A 110 4.74 -4.35 -3.87
CA ILE A 110 6.20 -4.46 -3.98
C ILE A 110 6.82 -4.52 -2.58
N ALA A 111 6.34 -3.71 -1.63
CA ALA A 111 6.78 -3.78 -0.23
C ALA A 111 6.48 -5.15 0.39
N ASP A 112 5.30 -5.72 0.13
CA ASP A 112 4.92 -7.06 0.60
C ASP A 112 5.86 -8.13 0.02
N ALA A 113 6.21 -8.04 -1.27
CA ALA A 113 7.15 -8.96 -1.90
C ALA A 113 8.56 -8.87 -1.32
N ILE A 114 9.07 -7.66 -1.06
CA ILE A 114 10.37 -7.45 -0.42
C ILE A 114 10.34 -7.99 1.01
N TYR A 115 9.30 -7.67 1.77
CA TYR A 115 9.13 -8.13 3.14
C TYR A 115 9.10 -9.65 3.23
N GLN A 116 8.33 -10.32 2.36
CA GLN A 116 8.24 -11.77 2.35
C GLN A 116 9.56 -12.43 1.95
N GLU A 117 10.26 -11.90 0.95
CA GLU A 117 11.57 -12.44 0.54
C GLU A 117 12.58 -12.37 1.68
N LEU A 118 12.57 -11.28 2.47
CA LEU A 118 13.57 -11.04 3.51
C LEU A 118 13.21 -11.65 4.88
N THR A 119 11.92 -11.86 5.16
CA THR A 119 11.44 -12.35 6.47
C THR A 119 10.85 -13.74 6.43
N GLY A 120 10.51 -14.27 5.24
CA GLY A 120 9.77 -15.51 5.07
C GLY A 120 8.28 -15.42 5.41
N THR A 121 7.79 -14.26 5.85
CA THR A 121 6.38 -14.06 6.26
C THR A 121 5.67 -13.14 5.26
N PRO A 122 4.42 -13.43 4.85
CA PRO A 122 3.66 -12.52 3.99
C PRO A 122 3.53 -11.12 4.61
N GLY A 123 3.76 -10.08 3.81
CA GLY A 123 3.47 -8.70 4.20
C GLY A 123 1.96 -8.42 4.20
N ALA A 124 1.55 -7.34 4.87
CA ALA A 124 0.16 -6.89 4.94
C ALA A 124 0.00 -5.41 4.54
N PHE A 125 0.96 -4.83 3.81
CA PHE A 125 0.95 -3.42 3.45
C PHE A 125 -0.14 -3.12 2.42
N ALA A 126 -0.41 -4.03 1.48
CA ALA A 126 -1.49 -3.88 0.51
C ALA A 126 -2.89 -4.20 1.07
N SER A 127 -3.02 -4.36 2.39
CA SER A 127 -4.31 -4.57 3.06
C SER A 127 -5.06 -3.26 3.29
N ARG A 128 -6.30 -3.37 3.80
CA ARG A 128 -7.15 -2.25 4.18
C ARG A 128 -7.62 -2.39 5.62
N ILE A 129 -7.91 -1.26 6.24
CA ILE A 129 -8.52 -1.18 7.57
C ILE A 129 -9.96 -0.68 7.44
N ALA A 130 -10.81 -1.11 8.38
CA ALA A 130 -12.15 -0.56 8.54
C ALA A 130 -12.28 0.01 9.96
N TYR A 131 -12.80 1.22 10.09
CA TYR A 131 -12.99 1.88 11.38
C TYR A 131 -14.24 2.74 11.37
N VAL A 132 -14.75 3.03 12.57
CA VAL A 132 -15.87 3.94 12.75
C VAL A 132 -15.35 5.30 13.21
N GLN A 133 -15.71 6.35 12.50
CA GLN A 133 -15.46 7.74 12.86
C GLN A 133 -16.75 8.37 13.36
N VAL A 134 -16.67 9.14 14.45
CA VAL A 134 -17.78 9.98 14.93
C VAL A 134 -17.41 11.43 14.66
N THR A 135 -18.28 12.14 13.93
CA THR A 135 -18.15 13.58 13.67
C THR A 135 -19.27 14.34 14.36
N GLY A 136 -19.02 15.59 14.75
CA GLY A 136 -20.05 16.41 15.43
C GLY A 136 -20.50 15.86 16.79
N ALA A 137 -19.64 15.08 17.46
CA ALA A 137 -19.98 14.36 18.68
C ALA A 137 -20.63 15.26 19.75
N GLY A 138 -21.75 14.82 20.30
CA GLY A 138 -22.51 15.56 21.32
C GLY A 138 -23.31 16.76 20.80
N THR A 139 -23.46 16.90 19.48
CA THR A 139 -24.29 17.96 18.85
C THR A 139 -25.44 17.33 18.04
N PRO A 140 -26.47 18.11 17.64
CA PRO A 140 -27.52 17.62 16.72
C PRO A 140 -26.98 17.13 15.36
N ASP A 141 -25.76 17.54 15.00
CA ASP A 141 -25.08 17.13 13.78
C ASP A 141 -24.18 15.90 13.98
N GLU A 142 -24.32 15.17 15.10
CA GLU A 142 -23.57 13.93 15.34
C GLU A 142 -23.81 12.90 14.22
N ARG A 143 -22.73 12.39 13.63
CA ARG A 143 -22.77 11.36 12.60
C ARG A 143 -21.76 10.26 12.89
N PHE A 144 -22.18 9.03 12.62
CA PHE A 144 -21.36 7.82 12.66
C PHE A 144 -21.04 7.41 11.23
N GLU A 145 -19.75 7.23 10.95
CA GLU A 145 -19.25 6.91 9.62
C GLU A 145 -18.42 5.65 9.66
N LEU A 146 -18.82 4.63 8.89
CA LEU A 146 -17.97 3.47 8.62
C LEU A 146 -17.05 3.81 7.46
N ILE A 147 -15.75 3.82 7.73
CA ILE A 147 -14.71 4.20 6.77
C ILE A 147 -13.83 2.99 6.48
N VAL A 148 -13.48 2.81 5.22
CA VAL A 148 -12.43 1.89 4.76
C VAL A 148 -11.27 2.70 4.22
N ALA A 149 -10.06 2.39 4.62
CA ALA A 149 -8.84 3.04 4.16
C ALA A 149 -7.76 1.98 3.88
N ASP A 150 -6.70 2.37 3.17
CA ASP A 150 -5.47 1.56 3.09
C ASP A 150 -4.92 1.27 4.49
N SER A 151 -4.11 0.22 4.63
CA SER A 151 -3.53 -0.20 5.91
C SER A 151 -2.75 0.91 6.63
N ASP A 152 -2.30 1.92 5.90
CA ASP A 152 -1.59 3.08 6.41
C ASP A 152 -2.43 4.36 6.50
N GLY A 153 -3.75 4.25 6.36
CA GLY A 153 -4.73 5.31 6.56
C GLY A 153 -4.98 6.21 5.35
N HIS A 154 -4.36 5.95 4.20
CA HIS A 154 -4.62 6.70 2.97
C HIS A 154 -5.89 6.22 2.27
N ASP A 155 -6.34 7.02 1.30
CA ASP A 155 -7.53 6.79 0.48
C ASP A 155 -8.78 6.40 1.29
N PRO A 156 -9.13 7.15 2.36
CA PRO A 156 -10.32 6.84 3.17
C PRO A 156 -11.60 7.02 2.37
N GLN A 157 -12.46 6.01 2.40
CA GLN A 157 -13.77 5.99 1.76
C GLN A 157 -14.87 5.73 2.78
N THR A 158 -15.84 6.65 2.88
CA THR A 158 -17.03 6.45 3.72
C THR A 158 -17.97 5.44 3.05
N ILE A 159 -18.10 4.25 3.65
CA ILE A 159 -18.97 3.17 3.20
C ILE A 159 -20.41 3.36 3.68
N VAL A 160 -20.56 3.89 4.89
CA VAL A 160 -21.84 4.19 5.52
C VAL A 160 -21.72 5.49 6.30
N ARG A 161 -22.75 6.33 6.23
CA ARG A 161 -22.93 7.50 7.09
C ARG A 161 -24.34 7.48 7.65
N HIS A 162 -24.49 7.62 8.97
CA HIS A 162 -25.79 7.65 9.63
C HIS A 162 -25.79 8.57 10.85
N SER A 163 -26.97 9.02 11.28
CA SER A 163 -27.16 9.74 12.55
C SER A 163 -27.28 8.81 13.76
N GLU A 164 -27.22 7.49 13.54
CA GLU A 164 -27.37 6.47 14.58
C GLU A 164 -26.07 5.66 14.64
N PRO A 165 -25.73 5.06 15.80
CA PRO A 165 -24.49 4.33 15.97
C PRO A 165 -24.26 3.21 14.95
N ILE A 166 -22.99 3.09 14.53
CA ILE A 166 -22.46 1.97 13.76
C ILE A 166 -21.36 1.35 14.60
N LEU A 167 -21.40 0.03 14.83
CA LEU A 167 -20.47 -0.62 15.75
C LEU A 167 -19.85 -1.88 15.13
N SER A 168 -18.65 -2.20 15.63
CA SER A 168 -17.97 -3.49 15.46
C SER A 168 -17.87 -3.98 14.01
N PRO A 169 -17.29 -3.20 13.08
CA PRO A 169 -17.09 -3.66 11.71
C PRO A 169 -16.16 -4.89 11.68
N SER A 170 -16.49 -5.86 10.82
CA SER A 170 -15.72 -7.08 10.62
C SER A 170 -15.68 -7.44 9.14
N TRP A 171 -14.48 -7.70 8.62
CA TRP A 171 -14.28 -8.09 7.23
C TRP A 171 -14.72 -9.52 6.97
N ALA A 172 -15.44 -9.73 5.87
CA ALA A 172 -15.57 -11.06 5.30
C ALA A 172 -14.20 -11.55 4.78
N PRO A 173 -13.94 -12.87 4.75
CA PRO A 173 -12.67 -13.43 4.27
C PRO A 173 -12.34 -13.06 2.81
N ASP A 174 -13.35 -12.71 2.02
CA ASP A 174 -13.20 -12.25 0.63
C ASP A 174 -12.73 -10.79 0.50
N ALA A 175 -12.69 -10.03 1.60
CA ALA A 175 -12.38 -8.60 1.66
C ALA A 175 -13.26 -7.71 0.76
N GLN A 176 -14.42 -8.20 0.33
CA GLN A 176 -15.41 -7.46 -0.46
C GLN A 176 -16.61 -7.02 0.37
N ARG A 177 -16.79 -7.63 1.55
CA ARG A 177 -17.92 -7.35 2.43
C ARG A 177 -17.49 -7.00 3.84
N LEU A 178 -18.29 -6.14 4.48
CA LEU A 178 -18.21 -5.80 5.89
C LEU A 178 -19.50 -6.19 6.59
N ALA A 179 -19.38 -6.91 7.71
CA ALA A 179 -20.46 -7.05 8.69
C ALA A 179 -20.33 -5.94 9.74
N TYR A 180 -21.43 -5.31 10.14
CA TYR A 180 -21.45 -4.30 11.20
C TYR A 180 -22.82 -4.24 11.89
N VAL A 181 -22.86 -3.68 13.10
CA VAL A 181 -24.11 -3.43 13.82
C VAL A 181 -24.63 -2.04 13.46
N SER A 182 -25.92 -1.95 13.11
CA SER A 182 -26.61 -0.71 12.75
C SER A 182 -27.88 -0.51 13.57
N PHE A 183 -28.09 0.73 14.02
CA PHE A 183 -29.29 1.17 14.73
C PHE A 183 -30.26 1.96 13.84
N ALA A 184 -30.04 1.96 12.51
CA ALA A 184 -30.82 2.76 11.56
C ALA A 184 -32.33 2.50 11.56
N THR A 185 -32.79 1.35 12.07
CA THR A 185 -34.23 1.02 12.18
C THR A 185 -34.82 1.28 13.58
N GLY A 186 -34.06 1.91 14.47
CA GLY A 186 -34.44 2.14 15.88
C GLY A 186 -34.16 0.95 16.82
N ARG A 187 -33.64 -0.16 16.29
CA ARG A 187 -33.14 -1.31 17.05
C ARG A 187 -31.83 -1.80 16.45
N SER A 188 -31.07 -2.59 17.22
CA SER A 188 -29.84 -3.22 16.74
C SER A 188 -30.15 -4.25 15.65
N ASN A 189 -29.47 -4.15 14.50
CA ASN A 189 -29.47 -5.17 13.45
C ASN A 189 -28.04 -5.42 12.99
N VAL A 190 -27.74 -6.66 12.62
CA VAL A 190 -26.48 -6.99 11.93
C VAL A 190 -26.71 -6.77 10.44
N VAL A 191 -25.83 -5.98 9.83
CA VAL A 191 -25.86 -5.69 8.39
C VAL A 191 -24.60 -6.24 7.76
N VAL A 192 -24.74 -6.96 6.65
CA VAL A 192 -23.64 -7.29 5.75
C VAL A 192 -23.75 -6.40 4.53
N GLN A 193 -22.69 -5.67 4.22
CA GLN A 193 -22.64 -4.77 3.08
C GLN A 193 -21.44 -5.10 2.18
N ASP A 194 -21.70 -5.15 0.87
CA ASP A 194 -20.66 -5.14 -0.15
C ASP A 194 -20.10 -3.72 -0.32
N ILE A 195 -18.78 -3.56 -0.19
CA ILE A 195 -18.13 -2.25 -0.15
C ILE A 195 -17.99 -1.60 -1.52
N TYR A 196 -18.14 -2.36 -2.61
CA TYR A 196 -17.97 -1.87 -3.98
C TYR A 196 -19.31 -1.49 -4.62
N THR A 197 -20.33 -2.32 -4.40
CA THR A 197 -21.67 -2.15 -4.96
C THR A 197 -22.63 -1.43 -4.02
N GLY A 198 -22.32 -1.40 -2.72
CA GLY A 198 -23.19 -0.85 -1.69
C GLY A 198 -24.42 -1.71 -1.39
N GLN A 199 -24.53 -2.93 -1.94
CA GLN A 199 -25.62 -3.85 -1.62
C GLN A 199 -25.58 -4.24 -0.14
N ARG A 200 -26.75 -4.27 0.51
CA ARG A 200 -26.90 -4.51 1.95
C ARG A 200 -27.92 -5.62 2.21
N GLU A 201 -27.61 -6.46 3.17
CA GLU A 201 -28.50 -7.48 3.72
C GLU A 201 -28.55 -7.36 5.25
N ILE A 202 -29.76 -7.43 5.82
CA ILE A 202 -29.97 -7.47 7.27
C ILE A 202 -30.13 -8.93 7.69
N ILE A 203 -29.37 -9.35 8.70
CA ILE A 203 -29.42 -10.69 9.30
C ILE A 203 -30.21 -10.66 10.61
#